data_AF-A0A972F4V5-F1
#
_entry.id   AF-A0A972F4V5-F1
#
_cell.length_a   1.000
_cell.length_b   1.000
_cell.length_c   1.000
_cell.angle_alpha   90.00
_cell.angle_beta   90.00
_cell.angle_gamma   90.00
#
_symmetry.space_group_name_H-M   'P 1'
#
loop_
_entity.id
_entity.type
_entity.pdbx_description
1 polymer ?
#
loop_
_entity_poly.entity_id
_entity_poly.type
_entity_poly.pdbx_seq_one_letter_code
_entity_poly.pdbx_strand_id
1 'polypeptide(L)'
;MKNKIFYKFLGAFVLVILIFSLTLGSVFFFLFRSHTIEINRASMEQKAVSIAKSLSEEYLDGGQEIPSGKQGSQKGKQSSQMGNRPGSRGYLAHLDKIAMAEVWIANAEKNIYLLGRSSNLQYSELPENAGSVLAQVFEGKTTYGEEFSESLGAASLTVGAPIYSGT
;
A
#
# COMPACT_ATOMS: atom_id res chain seq x y z
N MET A 1 49.14 -4.78 40.23
CA MET A 1 49.27 -3.82 39.12
C MET A 1 48.99 -4.42 37.72
N LYS A 2 48.56 -5.68 37.58
CA LYS A 2 48.45 -6.38 36.28
C LYS A 2 47.20 -6.05 35.44
N ASN A 3 46.21 -5.35 35.99
CA ASN A 3 44.92 -5.18 35.30
C ASN A 3 44.77 -3.80 34.63
N LYS A 4 45.57 -2.80 35.03
CA LYS A 4 45.45 -1.41 34.51
C LYS A 4 45.76 -1.31 33.01
N ILE A 5 46.73 -2.09 32.54
CA ILE A 5 47.13 -2.12 31.13
C ILE A 5 46.04 -2.80 30.28
N PHE A 6 45.50 -3.92 30.78
CA PHE A 6 44.42 -4.65 30.11
C PHE A 6 43.15 -3.82 29.96
N TYR A 7 42.70 -3.10 31.00
CA TYR A 7 41.53 -2.22 30.90
C TYR A 7 41.72 -1.05 29.92
N LYS A 8 42.95 -0.55 29.76
CA LYS A 8 43.26 0.50 28.78
C LYS A 8 43.13 -0.02 27.34
N PHE A 9 43.61 -1.24 27.08
CA PHE A 9 43.43 -1.90 25.79
C PHE A 9 41.97 -2.29 25.53
N LEU A 10 41.26 -2.78 26.54
CA LEU A 10 39.85 -3.13 26.44
C LEU A 10 38.99 -1.90 26.13
N GLY A 11 39.27 -0.75 26.77
CA GLY A 11 38.57 0.50 26.48
C GLY A 11 38.79 0.99 25.06
N ALA A 12 40.04 0.93 24.55
CA ALA A 12 40.34 1.29 23.17
C ALA A 12 39.63 0.35 22.16
N PHE A 13 39.58 -0.95 22.44
CA PHE A 13 38.90 -1.93 21.60
C PHE A 13 37.38 -1.69 21.53
N VAL A 14 36.74 -1.46 22.68
CA VAL A 14 35.30 -1.13 22.74
C VAL A 14 35.01 0.17 22.00
N LEU A 15 35.86 1.19 22.15
CA LEU A 15 35.71 2.47 21.46
C LEU A 15 35.74 2.30 19.93
N VAL A 16 36.68 1.51 19.42
CA VAL A 16 36.78 1.22 17.98
C VAL A 16 35.53 0.47 17.48
N ILE A 17 35.05 -0.53 18.22
CA ILE A 17 33.82 -1.26 17.88
C ILE A 17 32.61 -0.32 17.87
N LEU A 18 32.51 0.57 18.85
CA LEU A 18 31.41 1.55 18.92
C LEU A 18 31.39 2.46 17.71
N ILE A 19 32.55 3.02 17.32
CA ILE A 19 32.67 3.89 16.16
C ILE A 19 32.34 3.12 14.88
N PHE A 20 32.83 1.89 14.74
CA PHE A 20 32.57 1.05 13.58
C PHE A 20 31.08 0.69 13.47
N SER A 21 30.45 0.34 14.58
CA SER A 21 29.01 0.06 14.67
C SER A 21 28.17 1.27 14.29
N LEU A 22 28.51 2.46 14.81
CA LEU A 22 27.85 3.72 14.44
C LEU A 22 28.00 4.03 12.96
N THR A 23 29.19 3.81 12.40
CA THR A 23 29.47 4.06 10.98
C THR A 23 28.62 3.14 10.11
N LEU A 24 28.65 1.83 10.38
CA LEU A 24 27.84 0.84 9.65
C LEU A 24 26.34 1.10 9.80
N GLY A 25 25.87 1.40 11.02
CA GLY A 25 24.47 1.71 11.30
C GLY A 25 24.00 2.95 10.54
N SER A 26 24.82 4.01 10.50
CA SER A 26 24.50 5.23 9.77
C SER A 26 24.45 5.02 8.27
N VAL A 27 25.41 4.27 7.70
CA VAL A 27 25.42 3.95 6.26
C VAL A 27 24.18 3.11 5.91
N PHE A 28 23.88 2.10 6.71
CA PHE A 28 22.71 1.25 6.51
C PHE A 28 21.41 2.06 6.59
N PHE A 29 21.27 2.93 7.59
CA PHE A 29 20.11 3.81 7.74
C PHE A 29 19.94 4.74 6.53
N PHE A 30 21.02 5.34 6.05
CA PHE A 30 20.98 6.25 4.91
C PHE A 30 20.61 5.54 3.60
N LEU A 31 21.24 4.39 3.33
CA LEU A 31 21.05 3.62 2.11
C LEU A 31 19.67 2.98 2.07
N PHE A 32 19.22 2.42 3.21
CA PHE A 32 17.90 1.80 3.33
C PHE A 32 16.79 2.84 3.16
N ARG A 33 16.91 4.02 3.78
CA ARG A 33 15.87 5.05 3.67
C ARG A 33 15.67 5.51 2.22
N SER A 34 16.73 5.85 1.51
CA SER A 34 16.60 6.46 0.19
C SER A 34 16.21 5.44 -0.89
N HIS A 35 16.89 4.29 -0.95
CA HIS A 35 16.64 3.32 -2.00
C HIS A 35 15.39 2.47 -1.77
N THR A 36 15.06 2.11 -0.53
CA THR A 36 13.89 1.28 -0.26
C THR A 36 12.59 2.05 -0.53
N ILE A 37 12.53 3.34 -0.19
CA ILE A 37 11.35 4.16 -0.45
C ILE A 37 11.11 4.33 -1.95
N GLU A 38 12.15 4.67 -2.72
CA GLU A 38 12.03 4.93 -4.15
C GLU A 38 11.62 3.66 -4.93
N ILE A 39 12.25 2.52 -4.64
CA ILE A 39 11.93 1.24 -5.30
C ILE A 39 10.51 0.79 -4.95
N ASN A 40 10.12 0.90 -3.67
CA ASN A 40 8.77 0.54 -3.25
C ASN A 40 7.73 1.45 -3.89
N ARG A 41 8.00 2.76 -3.97
CA ARG A 41 7.13 3.73 -4.63
C ARG A 41 6.93 3.40 -6.10
N ALA A 42 8.00 3.20 -6.85
CA ALA A 42 7.92 2.87 -8.27
C ALA A 42 7.12 1.56 -8.50
N SER A 43 7.35 0.56 -7.66
CA SER A 43 6.59 -0.70 -7.73
C SER A 43 5.11 -0.50 -7.40
N MET A 44 4.79 0.25 -6.34
CA MET A 44 3.42 0.55 -5.93
C MET A 44 2.67 1.37 -6.96
N GLU A 45 3.33 2.34 -7.61
CA GLU A 45 2.74 3.16 -8.66
C GLU A 45 2.35 2.32 -9.88
N GLN A 46 3.25 1.46 -10.37
CA GLN A 46 2.95 0.55 -11.47
C GLN A 46 1.77 -0.38 -11.15
N LYS A 47 1.73 -0.91 -9.92
CA LYS A 47 0.64 -1.74 -9.45
C LYS A 47 -0.67 -0.95 -9.37
N ALA A 48 -0.67 0.22 -8.74
CA ALA A 48 -1.85 1.07 -8.58
C ALA A 48 -2.45 1.47 -9.93
N VAL A 49 -1.62 1.89 -10.89
CA VAL A 49 -2.06 2.23 -12.25
C VAL A 49 -2.64 1.01 -12.97
N SER A 50 -2.00 -0.15 -12.85
CA SER A 50 -2.48 -1.39 -13.49
C SER A 50 -3.83 -1.84 -12.91
N ILE A 51 -4.00 -1.70 -11.59
CA ILE A 51 -5.26 -2.01 -10.88
C ILE A 51 -6.35 -1.04 -11.32
N ALA A 52 -6.06 0.26 -11.29
CA ALA A 52 -7.00 1.31 -11.69
C ALA A 52 -7.46 1.12 -13.14
N LYS A 53 -6.52 0.80 -14.05
CA LYS A 53 -6.82 0.51 -15.44
C LYS A 53 -7.71 -0.72 -15.61
N SER A 54 -7.36 -1.83 -14.96
CA SER A 54 -8.17 -3.06 -15.01
C SER A 54 -9.59 -2.85 -14.46
N LEU A 55 -9.73 -2.04 -13.39
CA LEU A 55 -11.02 -1.65 -12.84
C LEU A 55 -11.82 -0.75 -13.80
N SER A 56 -11.16 0.22 -14.44
CA SER A 56 -11.81 1.11 -15.41
C SER A 56 -12.35 0.37 -16.64
N GLU A 57 -11.57 -0.58 -17.17
CA GLU A 57 -11.93 -1.34 -18.39
C GLU A 57 -13.03 -2.39 -18.13
N GLU A 58 -13.08 -3.01 -16.95
CA GLU A 58 -14.01 -4.12 -16.70
C GLU A 58 -15.32 -3.69 -16.02
N TYR A 59 -15.27 -2.75 -15.06
CA TYR A 59 -16.43 -2.46 -14.21
C TYR A 59 -17.21 -1.22 -14.68
N LEU A 60 -16.53 -0.23 -15.25
CA LEU A 60 -17.16 1.05 -15.59
C LEU A 60 -17.66 1.12 -17.05
N ASP A 61 -17.04 0.39 -17.97
CA ASP A 61 -17.52 0.25 -19.36
C ASP A 61 -18.63 -0.84 -19.49
N GLY A 62 -18.65 -1.80 -18.55
CA GLY A 62 -19.59 -2.92 -18.52
C GLY A 62 -20.83 -2.74 -17.63
N GLY A 63 -20.97 -1.60 -16.94
CA GLY A 63 -22.07 -1.33 -16.01
C GLY A 63 -22.14 -2.25 -14.79
N GLN A 64 -21.02 -2.87 -14.38
CA GLN A 64 -20.99 -3.76 -13.22
C GLN A 64 -20.47 -3.04 -11.97
N GLU A 65 -21.24 -3.07 -10.89
CA GLU A 65 -20.82 -2.57 -9.59
C GLU A 65 -19.61 -3.36 -9.06
N ILE A 66 -18.64 -2.67 -8.44
CA ILE A 66 -17.49 -3.30 -7.79
C ILE A 66 -18.04 -4.30 -6.74
N PRO A 67 -17.60 -5.58 -6.74
CA PRO A 67 -18.19 -6.59 -5.88
C PRO A 67 -17.83 -6.28 -4.42
N SER A 68 -18.71 -5.57 -3.73
CA SER A 68 -18.67 -5.45 -2.28
C SER A 68 -19.20 -6.77 -1.72
N GLY A 69 -18.38 -7.44 -0.90
CA GLY A 69 -18.55 -8.84 -0.46
C GLY A 69 -19.76 -9.11 0.44
N LYS A 70 -20.96 -8.67 0.07
CA LYS A 70 -22.21 -9.09 0.69
C LYS A 70 -22.65 -10.41 0.05
N GLN A 71 -22.12 -11.51 0.57
CA GLN A 71 -22.64 -12.84 0.30
C GLN A 71 -24.00 -13.01 1.02
N GLY A 72 -25.03 -12.41 0.43
CA GLY A 72 -26.42 -12.69 0.77
C GLY A 72 -26.85 -13.98 0.08
N SER A 73 -27.05 -15.04 0.87
CA SER A 73 -27.67 -16.28 0.43
C SER A 73 -29.11 -16.03 -0.03
N GLN A 74 -29.33 -15.78 -1.32
CA GLN A 74 -30.66 -15.83 -1.91
C GLN A 74 -30.71 -16.86 -3.04
N LYS A 75 -31.35 -17.97 -2.67
CA LYS A 75 -31.72 -19.10 -3.52
C LYS A 75 -32.89 -18.63 -4.40
N GLY A 76 -32.60 -18.17 -5.61
CA GLY A 76 -33.60 -17.76 -6.60
C GLY A 76 -33.26 -18.31 -7.98
N LYS A 77 -34.09 -19.22 -8.48
CA LYS A 77 -34.04 -19.72 -9.86
C LYS A 77 -34.52 -18.61 -10.80
N GLN A 78 -33.68 -18.14 -11.74
CA GLN A 78 -34.07 -17.93 -13.15
C GLN A 78 -32.92 -17.36 -13.99
N SER A 79 -32.70 -18.02 -15.13
CA SER A 79 -32.31 -17.49 -16.43
C SER A 79 -31.63 -16.11 -16.50
N SER A 80 -30.35 -16.11 -16.86
CA SER A 80 -29.82 -15.28 -17.95
C SER A 80 -28.44 -15.79 -18.35
N GLN A 81 -28.38 -16.38 -19.54
CA GLN A 81 -27.18 -16.59 -20.30
C GLN A 81 -26.65 -15.21 -20.71
N MET A 82 -25.74 -14.64 -19.93
CA MET A 82 -24.99 -13.44 -20.32
C MET A 82 -23.62 -13.44 -19.63
N GLY A 83 -22.55 -13.50 -20.43
CA GLY A 83 -21.25 -12.98 -20.06
C GLY A 83 -20.42 -13.77 -19.06
N ASN A 84 -20.07 -15.02 -19.38
CA ASN A 84 -18.86 -15.61 -18.82
C ASN A 84 -17.65 -14.88 -19.42
N ARG A 85 -17.26 -13.72 -18.85
CA ARG A 85 -15.93 -13.13 -19.01
C ARG A 85 -15.09 -13.56 -17.80
N PRO A 86 -14.35 -14.68 -17.89
CA PRO A 86 -13.49 -15.15 -16.83
C PRO A 86 -12.19 -14.34 -16.89
N GLY A 87 -12.16 -13.19 -16.22
CA GLY A 87 -11.02 -12.28 -16.26
C GLY A 87 -10.59 -11.83 -14.88
N SER A 88 -11.34 -10.91 -14.27
CA SER A 88 -10.75 -10.14 -13.17
C SER A 88 -11.48 -10.17 -11.84
N ARG A 89 -12.63 -10.88 -11.69
CA ARG A 89 -13.15 -11.24 -10.35
C ARG A 89 -12.16 -12.07 -9.51
N GLY A 90 -11.38 -12.96 -10.16
CA GLY A 90 -10.31 -13.70 -9.48
C GLY A 90 -9.08 -12.84 -9.19
N TYR A 91 -8.78 -11.88 -10.06
CA TYR A 91 -7.69 -10.92 -9.87
C TYR A 91 -7.95 -10.05 -8.64
N LEU A 92 -9.14 -9.43 -8.53
CA LEU A 92 -9.50 -8.58 -7.38
C LEU A 92 -9.52 -9.35 -6.05
N ALA A 93 -9.98 -10.61 -6.08
CA ALA A 93 -9.98 -11.48 -4.89
C ALA A 93 -8.58 -11.84 -4.37
N HIS A 94 -7.54 -11.63 -5.17
CA HIS A 94 -6.15 -11.90 -4.81
C HIS A 94 -5.25 -10.68 -4.89
N LEU A 95 -5.82 -9.48 -5.05
CA LEU A 95 -5.06 -8.26 -5.20
C LEU A 95 -4.16 -7.96 -4.01
N ASP A 96 -4.65 -8.18 -2.80
CA ASP A 96 -3.86 -8.05 -1.56
C ASP A 96 -2.55 -8.87 -1.62
N LYS A 97 -2.60 -10.08 -2.20
CA LYS A 97 -1.43 -10.95 -2.35
C LYS A 97 -0.44 -10.49 -3.44
N ILE A 98 -0.93 -9.80 -4.47
CA ILE A 98 -0.10 -9.31 -5.60
C ILE A 98 0.47 -7.93 -5.29
N ALA A 99 -0.34 -7.10 -4.62
CA ALA A 99 0.05 -5.76 -4.20
C ALA A 99 1.15 -5.81 -3.14
N MET A 100 1.13 -6.84 -2.26
CA MET A 100 1.96 -6.92 -1.05
C MET A 100 1.81 -5.65 -0.18
N ALA A 101 0.65 -5.01 -0.28
CA ALA A 101 0.27 -3.75 0.33
C ALA A 101 -1.25 -3.72 0.47
N GLU A 102 -1.74 -2.96 1.44
CA GLU A 102 -3.18 -2.77 1.63
C GLU A 102 -3.77 -1.94 0.48
N VAL A 103 -4.79 -2.48 -0.19
CA VAL A 103 -5.46 -1.81 -1.32
C VAL A 103 -6.87 -1.43 -0.92
N TRP A 104 -7.16 -0.13 -1.06
CA TRP A 104 -8.48 0.45 -0.79
C TRP A 104 -8.91 1.30 -1.99
N ILE A 105 -10.22 1.31 -2.25
CA ILE A 105 -10.85 2.13 -3.28
C ILE A 105 -11.71 3.15 -2.58
N ALA A 106 -11.53 4.44 -2.90
CA ALA A 106 -12.32 5.53 -2.35
C ALA A 106 -13.12 6.23 -3.45
N ASN A 107 -14.35 6.64 -3.12
CA ASN A 107 -15.14 7.55 -3.96
C ASN A 107 -15.16 8.97 -3.38
N ALA A 108 -15.68 9.92 -4.16
CA ALA A 108 -15.77 11.33 -3.78
C ALA A 108 -16.63 11.54 -2.52
N GLU A 109 -17.58 10.63 -2.28
CA GLU A 109 -18.48 10.62 -1.12
C GLU A 109 -17.82 10.02 0.15
N LYS A 110 -16.49 9.83 0.14
CA LYS A 110 -15.68 9.29 1.25
C LYS A 110 -16.03 7.86 1.67
N ASN A 111 -16.71 7.10 0.81
CA ASN A 111 -16.88 5.67 1.02
C ASN A 111 -15.60 4.96 0.63
N ILE A 112 -15.15 4.06 1.50
CA ILE A 112 -13.94 3.26 1.30
C ILE A 112 -14.34 1.79 1.17
N TYR A 113 -13.92 1.19 0.07
CA TYR A 113 -14.11 -0.22 -0.22
C TYR A 113 -12.75 -0.92 -0.14
N LEU A 114 -12.62 -1.85 0.79
CA LEU A 114 -11.44 -2.70 0.87
C LEU A 114 -11.55 -3.88 -0.10
N LEU A 115 -10.54 -4.03 -0.95
CA LEU A 115 -10.45 -5.16 -1.84
C LEU A 115 -9.93 -6.37 -1.06
N GLY A 116 -10.77 -7.41 -0.92
CA GLY A 116 -10.40 -8.67 -0.26
C GLY A 116 -10.82 -8.80 1.22
N ARG A 117 -11.44 -7.77 1.82
CA ARG A 117 -11.99 -7.84 3.19
C ARG A 117 -13.44 -7.33 3.22
N SER A 118 -14.30 -8.02 3.97
CA SER A 118 -15.76 -7.76 4.00
C SER A 118 -16.20 -6.64 4.96
N SER A 119 -15.28 -5.74 5.35
CA SER A 119 -15.55 -4.66 6.29
C SER A 119 -15.41 -3.29 5.61
N ASN A 120 -16.39 -2.41 5.81
CA ASN A 120 -16.23 -0.97 5.56
C ASN A 120 -15.16 -0.46 6.53
N LEU A 121 -14.01 0.00 6.02
CA LEU A 121 -13.12 0.82 6.82
C LEU A 121 -13.69 2.21 6.93
N GLN A 122 -13.48 2.83 8.09
CA GLN A 122 -13.78 4.25 8.25
C GLN A 122 -12.65 5.08 7.66
N TYR A 123 -12.98 6.26 7.13
CA TYR A 123 -11.97 7.19 6.61
C TYR A 123 -10.91 7.58 7.65
N SER A 124 -11.27 7.56 8.93
CA SER A 124 -10.36 7.78 10.06
C SER A 124 -9.34 6.66 10.29
N GLU A 125 -9.51 5.49 9.66
CA GLU A 125 -8.58 4.36 9.75
C GLU A 125 -7.54 4.38 8.63
N LEU A 126 -7.67 5.29 7.66
CA LEU A 126 -6.65 5.50 6.64
C LEU A 126 -5.39 6.14 7.23
N PRO A 127 -4.22 5.92 6.60
CA PRO A 127 -3.03 6.70 6.89
C PRO A 127 -3.32 8.21 6.83
N GLU A 128 -2.72 8.98 7.72
CA GLU A 128 -2.97 10.43 7.86
C GLU A 128 -2.67 11.19 6.54
N ASN A 129 -1.67 10.75 5.79
CA ASN A 129 -1.33 11.26 4.46
C ASN A 129 -2.34 10.92 3.35
N ALA A 130 -3.25 9.96 3.56
CA ALA A 130 -4.18 9.49 2.54
C ALA A 130 -5.14 10.59 2.07
N GLY A 131 -5.48 11.54 2.95
CA GLY A 131 -6.33 12.67 2.59
C GLY A 131 -5.71 13.57 1.52
N SER A 132 -4.41 13.86 1.65
CA SER A 132 -3.68 14.68 0.68
C SER A 132 -3.49 13.98 -0.68
N VAL A 133 -3.29 12.65 -0.64
CA VAL A 133 -3.21 11.81 -1.84
C VAL A 133 -4.56 11.78 -2.55
N LEU A 134 -5.64 11.56 -1.82
CA LEU A 134 -6.99 11.49 -2.38
C LEU A 134 -7.42 12.78 -3.08
N ALA A 135 -7.13 13.94 -2.48
CA ALA A 135 -7.43 15.23 -3.09
C ALA A 135 -6.80 15.35 -4.49
N GLN A 136 -5.54 14.96 -4.64
CA GLN A 136 -4.84 15.00 -5.93
C GLN A 136 -5.31 13.90 -6.91
N VAL A 137 -5.65 12.71 -6.40
CA VAL A 137 -6.20 11.63 -7.22
C VAL A 137 -7.54 12.03 -7.83
N PHE A 138 -8.40 12.71 -7.07
CA PHE A 138 -9.67 13.22 -7.59
C PHE A 138 -9.49 14.34 -8.63
N GLU A 139 -8.34 15.00 -8.69
CA GLU A 139 -7.95 15.89 -9.80
C GLU A 139 -7.45 15.13 -11.05
N GLY A 140 -7.41 13.80 -11.01
CA GLY A 140 -6.93 12.96 -12.10
C GLY A 140 -5.42 12.72 -12.10
N LYS A 141 -4.72 13.01 -10.99
CA LYS A 141 -3.26 12.83 -10.89
C LYS A 141 -2.92 11.52 -10.19
N THR A 142 -2.01 10.74 -10.77
CA THR A 142 -1.31 9.68 -10.03
C THR A 142 -0.30 10.34 -9.10
N THR A 143 -0.38 10.06 -7.80
CA THR A 143 0.47 10.72 -6.80
C THR A 143 0.79 9.78 -5.64
N TYR A 144 1.67 10.22 -4.74
CA TYR A 144 2.04 9.48 -3.54
C TYR A 144 2.21 10.43 -2.34
N GLY A 145 2.10 9.87 -1.14
CA GLY A 145 2.38 10.52 0.13
C GLY A 145 3.25 9.65 1.00
N GLU A 146 4.22 10.25 1.68
CA GLU A 146 5.08 9.59 2.66
C GLU A 146 4.85 10.20 4.02
N GLU A 147 4.74 9.36 5.04
CA GLU A 147 4.54 9.82 6.41
C GLU A 147 5.15 8.85 7.41
N PHE A 148 5.44 9.32 8.62
CA PHE A 148 5.79 8.44 9.72
C PHE A 148 4.52 8.13 10.51
N SER A 149 4.06 6.88 10.45
CA SER A 149 2.90 6.46 11.24
C SER A 149 3.37 6.15 12.66
N GLU A 150 2.93 6.96 13.64
CA GLU A 150 3.23 6.72 15.05
C GLU A 150 2.63 5.39 15.57
N SER A 151 1.49 4.97 15.02
CA SER A 151 0.82 3.71 15.38
C SER A 151 1.50 2.47 14.82
N LEU A 152 2.06 2.55 13.60
CA LEU A 152 2.84 1.46 12.98
C LEU A 152 4.32 1.49 13.40
N GLY A 153 4.76 2.57 14.05
CA GLY A 153 6.16 2.80 14.42
C GLY A 153 7.11 2.85 13.21
N ALA A 154 6.57 3.10 12.01
CA ALA A 154 7.28 2.94 10.75
C ALA A 154 6.85 3.99 9.71
N ALA A 155 7.73 4.23 8.73
CA ALA A 155 7.38 5.02 7.57
C ALA A 155 6.28 4.32 6.76
N SER A 156 5.20 5.05 6.50
CA SER A 156 4.07 4.66 5.66
C SER A 156 4.19 5.37 4.31
N LEU A 157 3.95 4.62 3.24
CA LEU A 157 3.91 5.13 1.87
C LEU A 157 2.52 4.82 1.29
N THR A 158 1.84 5.87 0.86
CA THR A 158 0.51 5.78 0.23
C THR A 158 0.66 6.18 -1.24
N VAL A 159 0.16 5.37 -2.16
CA VAL A 159 0.16 5.68 -3.60
C VAL A 159 -1.27 5.63 -4.11
N GLY A 160 -1.65 6.65 -4.89
CA GLY A 160 -2.99 6.79 -5.43
C GLY A 160 -2.98 6.93 -6.95
N ALA A 161 -3.90 6.24 -7.61
CA ALA A 161 -4.12 6.33 -9.05
C ALA A 161 -5.62 6.55 -9.33
N PRO A 162 -5.97 7.47 -10.25
CA PRO A 162 -7.37 7.74 -10.58
C PRO A 162 -8.00 6.58 -11.35
N ILE A 163 -9.26 6.30 -11.03
CA ILE A 163 -10.10 5.36 -11.78
C ILE A 163 -11.10 6.19 -12.58
N TYR A 164 -11.05 6.07 -13.90
CA TYR A 164 -11.96 6.77 -14.79
C TYR A 164 -13.13 5.87 -15.17
N SER A 165 -14.35 6.40 -15.15
CA SER A 165 -15.46 5.75 -15.86
C SER A 165 -15.23 5.89 -17.35
N GLY A 166 -15.35 4.80 -18.11
CA GLY A 166 -15.29 4.85 -19.57
C GLY A 166 -16.22 5.94 -20.11
N THR A 167 -15.71 6.74 -21.04
CA THR A 167 -16.47 7.75 -21.80
C THR A 167 -17.34 7.10 -22.85
#